data_AF-A0A6B3MSC5-F1
#
_entry.id   AF-A0A6B3MSC5-F1
#
_cell.length_a   1.000
_cell.length_b   1.000
_cell.length_c   1.000
_cell.angle_alpha   90.00
_cell.angle_beta   90.00
_cell.angle_gamma   90.00
#
_symmetry.space_group_name_H-M   'P 1'
#
loop_
_entity.id
_entity.type
_entity.pdbx_description
1 polymer ?
#
loop_
_entity_poly.entity_id
_entity_poly.type
_entity_poly.pdbx_seq_one_letter_code
_entity_poly.pdbx_strand_id
1 'polypeptide(L)'
;MSSREITQTTPHSSYFLNLLSYHGVELAELGDRVLQPLPGESQLVLDWQSERSQVQPLRVKRNHIALFAASRLVLGEGQQMIVRGPMAERVVLIVDEISVADSTKLVFEAPTEVVVERLVSAGSSSSQFVSQGIDGAPGVEGVAGAPGATGAEPNGPGGHGGAGGSGTNGQDGLDAPNVTFAVAELSGSIQFAVLPGRGGAGGNGGKGGQGGRGGYGPDNSMGIGGTGGNGGPGGAGGAGGRGGTMQVYYHSIASNTQLTTETPIGQGGVGGEGGRPGIPGLGHPDGSLGYPGSNGSVGPQGSAGSVIITKV
;
A
#
# COMPACT_ATOMS: atom_id res chain seq x y z
N MET A 1 23.80 -50.61 0.30
CA MET A 1 23.42 -50.44 -1.11
C MET A 1 22.62 -49.15 -1.20
N SER A 2 23.21 -48.08 -1.73
CA SER A 2 22.57 -46.77 -1.85
C SER A 2 21.77 -46.75 -3.15
N SER A 3 20.44 -46.77 -3.05
CA SER A 3 19.56 -46.64 -4.21
C SER A 3 19.66 -45.21 -4.74
N ARG A 4 20.27 -45.04 -5.91
CA ARG A 4 20.17 -43.80 -6.70
C ARG A 4 18.71 -43.68 -7.17
N GLU A 5 17.94 -42.79 -6.55
CA GLU A 5 16.72 -42.28 -7.18
C GLU A 5 17.12 -41.60 -8.49
N ILE A 6 16.74 -42.23 -9.60
CA ILE A 6 16.78 -41.60 -10.91
C ILE A 6 15.58 -40.66 -10.93
N THR A 7 15.80 -39.39 -10.57
CA THR A 7 14.79 -38.35 -10.73
C THR A 7 14.54 -38.19 -12.23
N GLN A 8 13.46 -38.78 -12.74
CA GLN A 8 13.02 -38.55 -14.10
C GLN A 8 12.69 -37.06 -14.22
N THR A 9 13.54 -36.31 -14.91
CA THR A 9 13.25 -34.92 -15.26
C THR A 9 12.11 -34.93 -16.27
N THR A 10 10.94 -34.47 -15.85
CA THR A 10 9.83 -34.20 -16.76
C THR A 10 10.34 -33.24 -17.85
N PRO A 11 10.17 -33.56 -19.14
CA PRO A 11 10.63 -32.68 -20.20
C PRO A 11 9.87 -31.35 -20.14
N HIS A 12 10.57 -30.23 -20.33
CA HIS A 12 9.97 -28.90 -20.43
C HIS A 12 9.06 -28.81 -21.65
N SER A 13 7.94 -28.10 -21.50
CA SER A 13 7.00 -27.82 -22.57
C SER A 13 7.63 -26.93 -23.64
N SER A 14 7.23 -27.14 -24.90
CA SER A 14 7.62 -26.24 -25.99
C SER A 14 7.13 -24.80 -25.76
N TYR A 15 6.01 -24.63 -25.07
CA TYR A 15 5.46 -23.34 -24.68
C TYR A 15 6.45 -22.54 -23.81
N PHE A 16 6.94 -23.13 -22.73
CA PHE A 16 7.91 -22.48 -21.84
C PHE A 16 9.25 -22.24 -22.53
N LEU A 17 9.76 -23.21 -23.31
CA LEU A 17 11.00 -23.03 -24.07
C LEU A 17 10.92 -21.85 -25.06
N ASN A 18 9.76 -21.65 -25.69
CA ASN A 18 9.53 -20.49 -26.55
C ASN A 18 9.53 -19.17 -25.77
N LEU A 19 8.94 -19.13 -24.57
CA LEU A 19 8.93 -17.96 -23.70
C LEU A 19 10.34 -17.63 -23.15
N LEU A 20 11.12 -18.65 -22.79
CA LEU A 20 12.54 -18.49 -22.45
C LEU A 20 13.30 -17.81 -23.60
N SER A 21 13.15 -18.33 -24.82
CA SER A 21 13.77 -17.76 -26.02
C SER A 21 13.32 -16.32 -26.28
N TYR A 22 12.02 -16.02 -26.14
CA TYR A 22 11.48 -14.66 -26.27
C TYR A 22 12.13 -13.66 -25.30
N HIS A 23 12.40 -14.09 -24.07
CA HIS A 23 13.07 -13.26 -23.06
C HIS A 23 14.60 -13.21 -23.19
N GLY A 24 15.16 -14.05 -24.06
CA GLY A 24 16.60 -14.22 -24.26
C GLY A 24 17.27 -14.90 -23.08
N VAL A 25 16.58 -15.86 -22.45
CA VAL A 25 17.08 -16.67 -21.34
C VAL A 25 17.24 -18.09 -21.83
N GLU A 26 18.42 -18.67 -21.65
CA GLU A 26 18.66 -20.08 -21.95
C GLU A 26 18.24 -20.95 -20.76
N LEU A 27 17.80 -22.19 -21.01
CA LEU A 27 17.40 -23.10 -19.93
C LEU A 27 18.52 -23.31 -18.89
N ALA A 28 19.78 -23.34 -19.34
CA ALA A 28 20.95 -23.45 -18.47
C ALA A 28 21.12 -22.26 -17.51
N GLU A 29 20.56 -21.09 -17.81
CA GLU A 29 20.64 -19.90 -16.95
C GLU A 29 19.68 -19.96 -15.76
N LEU A 30 18.66 -20.83 -15.79
CA LEU A 30 17.83 -21.10 -14.62
C LEU A 30 18.68 -21.76 -13.51
N GLY A 31 19.65 -22.59 -13.92
CA GLY A 31 20.60 -23.29 -13.05
C GLY A 31 19.93 -24.05 -11.90
N ASP A 32 20.68 -24.32 -10.83
CA ASP A 32 20.15 -24.90 -9.59
C ASP A 32 19.64 -23.82 -8.61
N ARG A 33 19.35 -22.62 -9.11
CA ARG A 33 18.99 -21.48 -8.27
C ARG A 33 17.58 -21.67 -7.70
N VAL A 34 17.48 -21.62 -6.38
CA VAL A 34 16.20 -21.63 -5.65
C VAL A 34 15.97 -20.26 -5.04
N LEU A 35 14.83 -19.66 -5.37
CA LEU A 35 14.30 -18.46 -4.73
C LEU A 35 13.45 -18.89 -3.53
N GLN A 36 13.83 -18.46 -2.34
CA GLN A 36 13.10 -18.70 -1.10
C GLN A 36 13.52 -17.64 -0.08
N PRO A 37 12.69 -17.33 0.93
CA PRO A 37 13.09 -16.49 2.05
C PRO A 37 14.36 -17.03 2.73
N LEU A 38 15.18 -16.13 3.29
CA LEU A 38 16.35 -16.58 4.05
C LEU A 38 15.91 -17.33 5.32
N PRO A 39 16.78 -18.19 5.90
CA PRO A 39 16.44 -18.88 7.15
C PRO A 39 16.02 -17.90 8.26
N GLY A 40 14.81 -18.10 8.78
CA GLY A 40 14.23 -17.25 9.82
C GLY A 40 13.43 -16.06 9.29
N GLU A 41 13.40 -15.83 7.98
CA GLU A 41 12.58 -14.80 7.36
C GLU A 41 11.25 -15.37 6.85
N SER A 42 10.20 -14.55 6.93
CA SER A 42 8.86 -14.87 6.39
C SER A 42 8.64 -14.28 5.00
N GLN A 43 9.60 -13.51 4.47
CA GLN A 43 9.43 -12.75 3.25
C GLN A 43 10.63 -12.93 2.32
N LEU A 44 10.34 -13.10 1.04
CA LEU A 44 11.30 -12.97 -0.06
C LEU A 44 11.03 -11.66 -0.81
N VAL A 45 11.99 -10.74 -0.87
CA VAL A 45 11.84 -9.47 -1.60
C VAL A 45 12.67 -9.50 -2.88
N LEU A 46 12.00 -9.35 -4.01
CA LEU A 46 12.59 -9.13 -5.33
C LEU A 46 12.40 -7.66 -5.70
N ASP A 47 13.47 -6.89 -5.71
CA ASP A 47 13.44 -5.45 -6.03
C ASP A 47 14.27 -5.18 -7.29
N TRP A 48 13.81 -4.24 -8.12
CA TRP A 48 14.59 -3.73 -9.25
C TRP A 48 15.96 -3.18 -8.79
N GLN A 49 16.00 -2.50 -7.64
CA GLN A 49 17.24 -2.00 -7.06
C GLN A 49 17.96 -3.11 -6.31
N SER A 50 19.16 -3.46 -6.76
CA SER A 50 19.96 -4.55 -6.20
C SER A 50 20.21 -4.41 -4.70
N GLU A 51 20.28 -3.19 -4.18
CA GLU A 51 20.57 -2.92 -2.77
C GLU A 51 19.37 -3.16 -1.85
N ARG A 52 18.17 -3.23 -2.43
CA ARG A 52 16.89 -3.48 -1.72
C ARG A 52 16.34 -4.89 -1.96
N SER A 53 16.88 -5.58 -2.97
CA SER A 53 16.52 -6.94 -3.31
C SER A 53 17.32 -7.93 -2.48
N GLN A 54 16.67 -8.99 -1.99
CA GLN A 54 17.39 -10.10 -1.34
C GLN A 54 18.09 -11.02 -2.34
N VAL A 55 17.72 -10.89 -3.61
CA VAL A 55 18.20 -11.72 -4.72
C VAL A 55 18.70 -10.78 -5.82
N GLN A 56 19.92 -10.98 -6.31
CA GLN A 56 20.40 -10.16 -7.43
C GLN A 56 19.66 -10.54 -8.73
N PRO A 57 19.14 -9.57 -9.50
CA PRO A 57 18.59 -9.85 -10.82
C PRO A 57 19.64 -10.54 -11.70
N LEU A 58 19.22 -11.49 -12.54
CA LEU A 58 20.09 -12.08 -13.57
C LEU A 58 20.60 -10.98 -14.51
N ARG A 59 19.70 -10.08 -14.93
CA ARG A 59 20.01 -8.96 -15.82
C ARG A 59 19.15 -7.75 -15.50
N VAL A 60 19.72 -6.57 -15.73
CA VAL A 60 19.07 -5.27 -15.61
C VAL A 60 19.18 -4.62 -17.00
N LYS A 61 18.09 -4.63 -17.79
CA LYS A 61 18.11 -4.11 -19.18
C LYS A 61 18.06 -2.57 -19.17
N ARG A 62 18.57 -1.93 -20.24
CA ARG A 62 18.60 -0.46 -20.40
C ARG A 62 17.23 0.23 -20.28
N ASN A 63 16.13 -0.50 -20.51
CA ASN A 63 14.76 0.01 -20.38
C ASN A 63 14.18 -0.21 -18.99
N HIS A 64 15.03 -0.30 -17.97
CA HIS A 64 14.60 -0.48 -16.59
C HIS A 64 13.81 -1.78 -16.33
N ILE A 65 14.27 -2.90 -16.90
CA ILE A 65 13.63 -4.23 -16.75
C ILE A 65 14.51 -5.18 -15.94
N ALA A 66 14.10 -5.54 -14.72
CA ALA A 66 14.84 -6.50 -13.89
C ALA A 66 14.36 -7.88 -14.25
N LEU A 67 15.29 -8.71 -14.71
CA LEU A 67 15.02 -10.08 -15.04
C LEU A 67 15.58 -10.98 -13.93
N PHE A 68 14.69 -11.72 -13.29
CA PHE A 68 15.02 -12.79 -12.35
C PHE A 68 14.79 -14.13 -13.04
N ALA A 69 15.72 -15.05 -12.86
CA ALA A 69 15.66 -16.40 -13.42
C ALA A 69 16.09 -17.40 -12.35
N ALA A 70 15.35 -18.49 -12.21
CA ALA A 70 15.62 -19.56 -11.26
C ALA A 70 14.99 -20.89 -11.69
N SER A 71 15.50 -22.02 -11.20
CA SER A 71 14.79 -23.30 -11.38
C SER A 71 13.60 -23.43 -10.46
N ARG A 72 13.67 -22.90 -9.23
CA ARG A 72 12.53 -23.01 -8.31
C ARG A 72 12.28 -21.73 -7.53
N LEU A 73 11.02 -21.48 -7.26
CA LEU A 73 10.54 -20.55 -6.23
C LEU A 73 9.75 -21.38 -5.22
N VAL A 74 10.19 -21.38 -3.96
CA VAL A 74 9.56 -22.18 -2.90
C VAL A 74 9.11 -21.26 -1.77
N LEU A 75 7.82 -21.31 -1.44
CA LEU A 75 7.25 -20.62 -0.28
C LEU A 75 6.53 -21.63 0.62
N GLY A 76 6.96 -21.71 1.88
CA GLY A 76 6.29 -22.47 2.93
C GLY A 76 5.08 -21.75 3.52
N GLU A 77 4.34 -22.42 4.41
CA GLU A 77 3.11 -21.89 4.98
C GLU A 77 3.30 -20.52 5.63
N GLY A 78 2.43 -19.57 5.28
CA GLY A 78 2.48 -18.19 5.79
C GLY A 78 3.65 -17.34 5.28
N GLN A 79 4.55 -17.90 4.45
CA GLN A 79 5.59 -17.12 3.79
C GLN A 79 5.01 -16.32 2.61
N GLN A 80 5.68 -15.23 2.27
CA GLN A 80 5.33 -14.43 1.11
C GLN A 80 6.52 -14.03 0.27
N MET A 81 6.27 -13.78 -1.01
CA MET A 81 7.19 -13.07 -1.90
C MET A 81 6.60 -11.71 -2.24
N ILE A 82 7.45 -10.67 -2.27
CA ILE A 82 7.06 -9.31 -2.67
C ILE A 82 7.95 -8.90 -3.84
N VAL A 83 7.32 -8.51 -4.95
CA VAL A 83 7.98 -7.93 -6.12
C VAL A 83 7.79 -6.44 -6.10
N ARG A 84 8.90 -5.71 -6.01
CA ARG A 84 8.95 -4.25 -5.91
C ARG A 84 9.67 -3.62 -7.09
N GLY A 85 9.25 -2.41 -7.39
CA GLY A 85 9.85 -1.57 -8.40
C GLY A 85 9.10 -0.23 -8.47
N PRO A 86 9.74 0.83 -8.95
CA PRO A 86 9.03 2.05 -9.33
C PRO A 86 7.89 1.73 -10.31
N MET A 87 6.75 2.45 -10.24
CA MET A 87 5.56 2.16 -11.06
C MET A 87 5.80 2.13 -12.59
N ALA A 88 6.90 2.69 -13.08
CA ALA A 88 7.27 2.71 -14.51
C ALA A 88 8.25 1.59 -14.92
N GLU A 89 8.79 0.84 -13.97
CA GLU A 89 9.81 -0.18 -14.21
C GLU A 89 9.19 -1.57 -14.14
N ARG A 90 9.64 -2.47 -15.02
CA ARG A 90 9.02 -3.79 -15.20
C ARG A 90 9.90 -4.86 -14.59
N VAL A 91 9.29 -5.81 -13.88
CA VAL A 91 9.98 -7.02 -13.42
C VAL A 91 9.58 -8.18 -14.32
N VAL A 92 10.55 -9.00 -14.71
CA VAL A 92 10.33 -10.28 -15.38
C VAL A 92 10.86 -11.37 -14.47
N LEU A 93 9.97 -12.26 -14.03
CA LEU A 93 10.29 -13.40 -13.18
C LEU A 93 10.10 -14.67 -14.00
N ILE A 94 11.20 -15.37 -14.28
CA ILE A 94 11.22 -16.62 -15.01
C ILE A 94 11.61 -17.75 -14.05
N VAL A 95 10.72 -18.72 -13.88
CA VAL A 95 10.94 -19.83 -12.95
C VAL A 95 10.52 -21.13 -13.62
N ASP A 96 11.30 -22.20 -13.49
CA ASP A 96 10.83 -23.51 -13.95
C ASP A 96 9.63 -23.96 -13.09
N GLU A 97 9.78 -24.00 -11.77
CA GLU A 97 8.67 -24.35 -10.86
C GLU A 97 8.43 -23.32 -9.76
N ILE A 98 7.18 -22.86 -9.62
CA ILE A 98 6.68 -22.19 -8.42
C ILE A 98 5.95 -23.23 -7.57
N SER A 99 6.47 -23.50 -6.38
CA SER A 99 5.90 -24.42 -5.40
C SER A 99 5.54 -23.66 -4.13
N VAL A 100 4.26 -23.56 -3.84
CA VAL A 100 3.74 -22.73 -2.74
C VAL A 100 2.84 -23.56 -1.84
N ALA A 101 3.04 -23.45 -0.52
CA ALA A 101 2.20 -24.09 0.47
C ALA A 101 0.91 -23.29 0.73
N ASP A 102 0.01 -23.86 1.53
CA ASP A 102 -1.22 -23.20 1.99
C ASP A 102 -0.98 -21.80 2.57
N SER A 103 -1.91 -20.88 2.28
CA SER A 103 -1.93 -19.52 2.82
C SER A 103 -0.69 -18.67 2.51
N THR A 104 0.06 -19.02 1.47
CA THR A 104 1.17 -18.21 0.94
C THR A 104 0.68 -17.03 0.13
N LYS A 105 1.53 -16.00 0.00
CA LYS A 105 1.23 -14.82 -0.83
C LYS A 105 2.37 -14.46 -1.77
N LEU A 106 2.06 -14.19 -3.03
CA LEU A 106 2.94 -13.52 -3.97
C LEU A 106 2.33 -12.15 -4.25
N VAL A 107 2.99 -11.10 -3.79
CA VAL A 107 2.54 -9.71 -3.88
C VAL A 107 3.34 -8.99 -4.95
N PHE A 108 2.66 -8.37 -5.91
CA PHE A 108 3.26 -7.60 -7.00
C PHE A 108 2.89 -6.13 -6.82
N GLU A 109 3.86 -5.33 -6.38
CA GLU A 109 3.75 -3.86 -6.22
C GLU A 109 4.30 -3.11 -7.45
N ALA A 110 4.81 -3.83 -8.46
CA ALA A 110 5.28 -3.29 -9.72
C ALA A 110 4.75 -4.08 -10.93
N PRO A 111 4.69 -3.47 -12.14
CA PRO A 111 4.36 -4.17 -13.37
C PRO A 111 5.23 -5.41 -13.55
N THR A 112 4.62 -6.59 -13.56
CA THR A 112 5.36 -7.86 -13.52
C THR A 112 4.89 -8.83 -14.60
N GLU A 113 5.84 -9.46 -15.28
CA GLU A 113 5.60 -10.66 -16.08
C GLU A 113 6.20 -11.87 -15.39
N VAL A 114 5.40 -12.91 -15.20
CA VAL A 114 5.74 -14.16 -14.53
C VAL A 114 5.67 -15.28 -15.57
N VAL A 115 6.80 -15.87 -15.92
CA VAL A 115 6.94 -16.97 -16.89
C VAL A 115 7.29 -18.23 -16.13
N VAL A 116 6.41 -19.23 -16.19
CA VAL A 116 6.51 -20.42 -15.33
C VAL A 116 6.21 -21.69 -16.13
N GLU A 117 7.02 -22.74 -15.98
CA GLU A 117 6.68 -24.04 -16.53
C GLU A 117 5.59 -24.69 -15.66
N ARG A 118 5.82 -24.84 -14.34
CA ARG A 118 4.82 -25.39 -13.42
C ARG A 118 4.53 -24.47 -12.25
N LEU A 119 3.25 -24.18 -12.01
CA LEU A 119 2.79 -23.52 -10.80
C LEU A 119 1.96 -24.51 -9.99
N VAL A 120 2.48 -24.86 -8.81
CA VAL A 120 1.92 -25.85 -7.90
C VAL A 120 1.57 -25.18 -6.58
N SER A 121 0.27 -25.12 -6.28
CA SER A 121 -0.23 -24.72 -4.97
C SER A 121 -0.55 -25.98 -4.15
N ALA A 122 0.38 -26.35 -3.27
CA ALA A 122 0.31 -27.53 -2.44
C ALA A 122 -0.49 -27.25 -1.16
N GLY A 123 -1.73 -27.72 -1.15
CA GLY A 123 -2.52 -27.83 0.07
C GLY A 123 -4.02 -27.68 -0.15
N SER A 124 -4.74 -27.46 0.94
CA SER A 124 -6.20 -27.43 1.00
C SER A 124 -6.78 -26.01 0.89
N SER A 125 -5.96 -25.00 1.19
CA SER A 125 -6.32 -23.59 1.18
C SER A 125 -5.77 -22.91 -0.08
N SER A 126 -6.36 -21.78 -0.46
CA SER A 126 -5.90 -21.06 -1.65
C SER A 126 -4.63 -20.26 -1.36
N SER A 127 -3.60 -20.45 -2.17
CA SER A 127 -2.44 -19.56 -2.25
C SER A 127 -2.81 -18.30 -3.03
N GLN A 128 -2.35 -17.13 -2.60
CA GLN A 128 -2.77 -15.84 -3.17
C GLN A 128 -1.69 -15.23 -4.07
N PHE A 129 -2.08 -14.83 -5.27
CA PHE A 129 -1.27 -14.09 -6.22
C PHE A 129 -1.91 -12.72 -6.40
N VAL A 130 -1.27 -11.68 -5.89
CA VAL A 130 -1.90 -10.40 -5.59
C VAL A 130 -1.18 -9.29 -6.34
N SER A 131 -1.84 -8.65 -7.31
CA SER A 131 -1.43 -7.33 -7.78
C SER A 131 -1.90 -6.30 -6.77
N GLN A 132 -0.97 -5.56 -6.16
CA GLN A 132 -1.25 -4.71 -5.01
C GLN A 132 -0.84 -3.26 -5.27
N GLY A 133 -1.79 -2.34 -5.12
CA GLY A 133 -1.53 -0.92 -4.98
C GLY A 133 -1.10 -0.58 -3.55
N ILE A 134 -0.52 0.60 -3.37
CA ILE A 134 0.01 1.05 -2.08
C ILE A 134 -1.00 2.00 -1.42
N ASP A 135 -1.29 1.79 -0.15
CA ASP A 135 -2.19 2.68 0.60
C ASP A 135 -1.56 4.07 0.76
N GLY A 136 -2.40 5.10 0.63
CA GLY A 136 -2.02 6.49 0.86
C GLY A 136 -1.79 6.75 2.35
N ALA A 137 -0.73 7.50 2.65
CA ALA A 137 -0.45 7.92 4.01
C ALA A 137 -1.55 8.84 4.57
N PRO A 138 -1.86 8.77 5.87
CA PRO A 138 -2.78 9.70 6.50
C PRO A 138 -2.21 11.12 6.51
N GLY A 139 -3.11 12.11 6.53
CA GLY A 139 -2.80 13.50 6.75
C GLY A 139 -2.35 13.75 8.19
N VAL A 140 -1.60 14.84 8.36
CA VAL A 140 -1.10 15.31 9.65
C VAL A 140 -2.13 16.22 10.30
N GLU A 141 -2.30 16.09 11.61
CA GLU A 141 -3.19 16.95 12.38
C GLU A 141 -2.71 18.41 12.43
N GLY A 142 -3.67 19.32 12.47
CA GLY A 142 -3.43 20.73 12.64
C GLY A 142 -2.98 21.07 14.05
N VAL A 143 -2.02 21.99 14.16
CA VAL A 143 -1.50 22.46 15.46
C VAL A 143 -2.58 23.20 16.25
N ALA A 144 -2.59 23.05 17.57
CA ALA A 144 -3.49 23.83 18.42
C ALA A 144 -3.10 25.33 18.41
N GLY A 145 -4.11 26.19 18.45
CA GLY A 145 -3.93 27.63 18.59
C GLY A 145 -3.38 27.98 19.98
N ALA A 146 -2.46 28.95 20.02
CA ALA A 146 -1.88 29.42 21.28
C ALA A 146 -2.94 30.11 22.16
N PRO A 147 -2.89 29.96 23.49
CA PRO A 147 -3.76 30.73 24.37
C PRO A 147 -3.42 32.23 24.30
N GLY A 148 -4.43 33.07 24.46
CA GLY A 148 -4.29 34.51 24.59
C GLY A 148 -3.65 34.90 25.91
N ALA A 149 -2.83 35.95 25.90
CA ALA A 149 -2.20 36.47 27.10
C ALA A 149 -3.21 37.11 28.05
N THR A 150 -3.01 36.97 29.36
CA THR A 150 -3.77 37.74 30.35
C THR A 150 -3.43 39.23 30.24
N GLY A 151 -4.41 40.12 30.44
CA GLY A 151 -4.20 41.57 30.48
C GLY A 151 -3.18 41.94 31.55
N ALA A 152 -2.09 42.60 31.14
CA ALA A 152 -0.97 42.92 32.02
C ALA A 152 -1.23 44.11 32.96
N GLU A 153 -2.09 45.04 32.54
CA GLU A 153 -2.41 46.26 33.26
C GLU A 153 -3.77 46.18 33.98
N PRO A 154 -3.99 46.98 35.03
CA PRO A 154 -5.32 47.13 35.64
C PRO A 154 -6.36 47.50 34.59
N ASN A 155 -7.44 46.71 34.50
CA ASN A 155 -8.48 46.84 33.48
C ASN A 155 -8.02 46.69 32.02
N GLY A 156 -6.79 46.20 31.79
CA GLY A 156 -6.26 45.91 30.47
C GLY A 156 -7.00 44.73 29.81
N PRO A 157 -7.20 44.74 28.48
CA PRO A 157 -7.88 43.64 27.79
C PRO A 157 -7.02 42.37 27.79
N GLY A 158 -7.69 41.21 27.82
CA GLY A 158 -7.07 39.92 27.53
C GLY A 158 -6.75 39.77 26.04
N GLY A 159 -5.62 39.15 25.73
CA GLY A 159 -5.23 38.81 24.37
C GLY A 159 -6.14 37.75 23.76
N HIS A 160 -6.30 37.75 22.45
CA HIS A 160 -7.10 36.72 21.76
C HIS A 160 -6.37 35.38 21.69
N GLY A 161 -7.13 34.30 21.72
CA GLY A 161 -6.59 32.98 21.40
C GLY A 161 -6.21 32.88 19.93
N GLY A 162 -5.10 32.21 19.64
CA GLY A 162 -4.66 31.93 18.29
C GLY A 162 -5.59 30.94 17.59
N ALA A 163 -5.70 31.03 16.27
CA ALA A 163 -6.44 30.03 15.50
C ALA A 163 -5.73 28.66 15.52
N GLY A 164 -6.51 27.58 15.46
CA GLY A 164 -5.98 26.25 15.20
C GLY A 164 -5.49 26.12 13.75
N GLY A 165 -4.43 25.35 13.56
CA GLY A 165 -3.88 25.01 12.25
C GLY A 165 -4.80 24.07 11.47
N SER A 166 -4.67 24.07 10.15
CA SER A 166 -5.41 23.13 9.30
C SER A 166 -4.80 21.73 9.39
N GLY A 167 -5.63 20.70 9.39
CA GLY A 167 -5.17 19.33 9.12
C GLY A 167 -4.78 19.18 7.65
N THR A 168 -3.76 18.38 7.34
CA THR A 168 -3.37 18.14 5.95
C THR A 168 -4.24 17.07 5.31
N ASN A 169 -4.31 17.05 3.99
CA ASN A 169 -5.01 15.98 3.29
C ASN A 169 -4.30 14.63 3.49
N GLY A 170 -5.07 13.55 3.43
CA GLY A 170 -4.53 12.21 3.23
C GLY A 170 -4.00 12.07 1.81
N GLN A 171 -3.00 11.21 1.63
CA GLN A 171 -2.48 10.89 0.30
C GLN A 171 -3.41 9.94 -0.43
N ASP A 172 -3.40 9.99 -1.76
CA ASP A 172 -4.13 9.04 -2.57
C ASP A 172 -3.51 7.64 -2.46
N GLY A 173 -4.35 6.61 -2.54
CA GLY A 173 -3.89 5.25 -2.74
C GLY A 173 -3.37 5.07 -4.16
N LEU A 174 -2.27 4.34 -4.30
CA LEU A 174 -1.68 4.04 -5.61
C LEU A 174 -2.44 2.91 -6.30
N ASP A 175 -2.43 2.97 -7.63
CA ASP A 175 -3.04 1.96 -8.49
C ASP A 175 -2.33 0.60 -8.32
N ALA A 176 -3.10 -0.49 -8.43
CA ALA A 176 -2.51 -1.83 -8.52
C ALA A 176 -1.88 -2.02 -9.91
N PRO A 177 -0.66 -2.58 -10.02
CA PRO A 177 0.04 -2.70 -11.29
C PRO A 177 -0.60 -3.74 -12.22
N ASN A 178 -0.23 -3.68 -13.51
CA ASN A 178 -0.57 -4.76 -14.43
C ASN A 178 0.37 -5.95 -14.23
N VAL A 179 -0.19 -7.15 -14.14
CA VAL A 179 0.58 -8.39 -13.96
C VAL A 179 0.18 -9.39 -15.04
N THR A 180 1.16 -10.06 -15.64
CA THR A 180 0.93 -11.12 -16.62
C THR A 180 1.57 -12.41 -16.14
N PHE A 181 0.80 -13.48 -16.07
CA PHE A 181 1.28 -14.84 -15.87
C PHE A 181 1.22 -15.58 -17.20
N ALA A 182 2.31 -16.23 -17.56
CA ALA A 182 2.41 -17.17 -18.66
C ALA A 182 2.89 -18.51 -18.08
N VAL A 183 1.94 -19.43 -17.86
CA VAL A 183 2.17 -20.67 -17.11
C VAL A 183 1.96 -21.87 -18.03
N ALA A 184 2.88 -22.84 -18.10
CA ALA A 184 2.61 -24.03 -18.90
C ALA A 184 1.55 -24.92 -18.21
N GLU A 185 1.74 -25.22 -16.92
CA GLU A 185 0.82 -26.05 -16.14
C GLU A 185 0.42 -25.40 -14.80
N LEU A 186 -0.89 -25.31 -14.55
CA LEU A 186 -1.47 -24.90 -13.26
C LEU A 186 -1.96 -26.12 -12.47
N SER A 187 -1.67 -26.16 -11.16
CA SER A 187 -2.22 -27.18 -10.26
C SER A 187 -2.47 -26.65 -8.84
N GLY A 188 -3.49 -27.19 -8.19
CA GLY A 188 -3.84 -26.89 -6.79
C GLY A 188 -4.91 -25.80 -6.61
N SER A 189 -4.96 -25.21 -5.41
CA SER A 189 -5.93 -24.16 -5.07
C SER A 189 -5.27 -22.78 -5.14
N ILE A 190 -5.72 -21.93 -6.07
CA ILE A 190 -5.08 -20.66 -6.41
C ILE A 190 -6.12 -19.54 -6.42
N GLN A 191 -5.79 -18.42 -5.78
CA GLN A 191 -6.55 -17.19 -5.84
C GLN A 191 -5.73 -16.09 -6.54
N PHE A 192 -6.30 -15.48 -7.56
CA PHE A 192 -5.75 -14.29 -8.21
C PHE A 192 -6.49 -13.05 -7.73
N ALA A 193 -5.76 -12.07 -7.19
CA ALA A 193 -6.35 -10.86 -6.64
C ALA A 193 -5.75 -9.59 -7.25
N VAL A 194 -6.58 -8.58 -7.47
CA VAL A 194 -6.14 -7.23 -7.82
C VAL A 194 -6.68 -6.27 -6.77
N LEU A 195 -5.80 -5.80 -5.89
CA LEU A 195 -6.11 -4.99 -4.71
C LEU A 195 -5.56 -3.58 -4.90
N PRO A 196 -6.36 -2.60 -5.35
CA PRO A 196 -5.93 -1.21 -5.39
C PRO A 196 -5.64 -0.65 -4.00
N GLY A 197 -4.75 0.34 -3.93
CA GLY A 197 -4.44 1.06 -2.70
C GLY A 197 -5.64 1.86 -2.19
N ARG A 198 -5.75 2.00 -0.87
CA ARG A 198 -6.75 2.85 -0.21
C ARG A 198 -6.24 4.28 -0.08
N GLY A 199 -7.14 5.24 -0.16
CA GLY A 199 -6.82 6.63 0.17
C GLY A 199 -6.55 6.81 1.66
N GLY A 200 -5.56 7.63 2.01
CA GLY A 200 -5.25 7.99 3.37
C GLY A 200 -6.33 8.87 4.00
N ALA A 201 -6.54 8.75 5.30
CA ALA A 201 -7.45 9.63 6.02
C ALA A 201 -6.91 11.08 6.03
N GLY A 202 -7.79 12.08 5.99
CA GLY A 202 -7.42 13.47 6.22
C GLY A 202 -7.05 13.73 7.69
N GLY A 203 -6.12 14.65 7.92
CA GLY A 203 -5.74 15.08 9.27
C GLY A 203 -6.82 15.94 9.92
N ASN A 204 -7.00 15.81 11.23
CA ASN A 204 -7.94 16.66 11.96
C ASN A 204 -7.45 18.11 12.04
N GLY A 205 -8.37 19.06 12.07
CA GLY A 205 -8.05 20.46 12.31
C GLY A 205 -7.65 20.72 13.76
N GLY A 206 -6.72 21.65 13.95
CA GLY A 206 -6.26 22.07 15.26
C GLY A 206 -7.33 22.81 16.05
N LYS A 207 -7.36 22.64 17.36
CA LYS A 207 -8.29 23.39 18.22
C LYS A 207 -7.89 24.86 18.27
N GLY A 208 -8.87 25.76 18.34
CA GLY A 208 -8.62 27.18 18.61
C GLY A 208 -8.10 27.41 20.02
N GLY A 209 -7.22 28.38 20.19
CA GLY A 209 -6.65 28.77 21.48
C GLY A 209 -7.68 29.47 22.36
N GLN A 210 -7.59 29.28 23.67
CA GLN A 210 -8.43 30.01 24.61
C GLN A 210 -8.09 31.52 24.60
N GLY A 211 -9.10 32.38 24.72
CA GLY A 211 -8.88 33.81 24.94
C GLY A 211 -8.30 34.11 26.33
N GLY A 212 -7.44 35.11 26.41
CA GLY A 212 -6.81 35.56 27.65
C GLY A 212 -7.78 36.29 28.57
N ARG A 213 -7.55 36.23 29.87
CA ARG A 213 -8.36 36.93 30.89
C ARG A 213 -8.07 38.44 30.88
N GLY A 214 -9.06 39.28 31.12
CA GLY A 214 -8.86 40.72 31.36
C GLY A 214 -8.09 40.99 32.66
N GLY A 215 -7.33 42.08 32.71
CA GLY A 215 -6.57 42.49 33.90
C GLY A 215 -7.48 43.04 35.01
N TYR A 216 -7.12 42.82 36.28
CA TYR A 216 -7.90 43.28 37.44
C TYR A 216 -7.58 44.72 37.82
N GLY A 217 -8.61 45.54 37.91
CA GLY A 217 -8.57 46.86 38.54
C GLY A 217 -8.47 46.79 40.07
N PRO A 218 -7.97 47.86 40.71
CA PRO A 218 -7.86 47.95 42.17
C PRO A 218 -9.22 47.98 42.89
N ASP A 219 -10.31 48.23 42.17
CA ASP A 219 -11.71 48.27 42.62
C ASP A 219 -12.47 46.98 42.33
N ASN A 220 -11.76 45.88 42.03
CA ASN A 220 -12.31 44.61 41.54
C ASN A 220 -13.03 44.73 40.17
N SER A 221 -12.85 45.82 39.43
CA SER A 221 -13.20 45.84 38.00
C SER A 221 -12.26 44.94 37.21
N MET A 222 -12.68 44.52 36.01
CA MET A 222 -11.89 43.66 35.14
C MET A 222 -11.92 44.21 33.72
N GLY A 223 -10.79 44.11 33.04
CA GLY A 223 -10.72 44.39 31.61
C GLY A 223 -11.56 43.41 30.80
N ILE A 224 -11.75 43.72 29.52
CA ILE A 224 -12.50 42.87 28.59
C ILE A 224 -11.72 41.56 28.38
N GLY A 225 -12.43 40.43 28.34
CA GLY A 225 -11.85 39.13 28.06
C GLY A 225 -11.45 38.99 26.58
N GLY A 226 -10.39 38.26 26.31
CA GLY A 226 -9.97 37.96 24.95
C GLY A 226 -10.94 37.01 24.25
N THR A 227 -11.20 37.22 22.97
CA THR A 227 -11.90 36.26 22.11
C THR A 227 -11.12 34.94 21.99
N GLY A 228 -11.83 33.81 22.04
CA GLY A 228 -11.26 32.50 21.73
C GLY A 228 -10.93 32.36 20.25
N GLY A 229 -9.83 31.68 19.93
CA GLY A 229 -9.41 31.45 18.56
C GLY A 229 -10.34 30.49 17.82
N ASN A 230 -10.38 30.59 16.49
CA ASN A 230 -11.14 29.66 15.67
C ASN A 230 -10.46 28.28 15.63
N GLY A 231 -11.23 27.21 15.53
CA GLY A 231 -10.70 25.90 15.17
C GLY A 231 -10.22 25.89 13.72
N GLY A 232 -9.15 25.15 13.44
CA GLY A 232 -8.65 24.93 12.09
C GLY A 232 -9.52 23.92 11.34
N PRO A 233 -9.59 23.99 10.00
CA PRO A 233 -10.32 23.00 9.21
C PRO A 233 -9.61 21.64 9.21
N GLY A 234 -10.37 20.56 9.07
CA GLY A 234 -9.83 19.22 8.80
C GLY A 234 -9.40 19.06 7.34
N GLY A 235 -8.41 18.20 7.09
CA GLY A 235 -7.95 17.87 5.74
C GLY A 235 -8.88 16.89 5.03
N ALA A 236 -8.90 16.91 3.71
CA ALA A 236 -9.64 15.93 2.91
C ALA A 236 -9.00 14.53 2.98
N GLY A 237 -9.80 13.48 2.84
CA GLY A 237 -9.29 12.14 2.60
C GLY A 237 -8.75 11.98 1.18
N GLY A 238 -7.73 11.14 1.01
CA GLY A 238 -7.16 10.81 -0.29
C GLY A 238 -8.09 9.94 -1.15
N ALA A 239 -7.92 9.97 -2.46
CA ALA A 239 -8.63 9.08 -3.37
C ALA A 239 -8.20 7.63 -3.21
N GLY A 240 -9.10 6.68 -3.46
CA GLY A 240 -8.74 5.27 -3.63
C GLY A 240 -8.05 5.05 -4.98
N GLY A 241 -7.07 4.13 -5.01
CA GLY A 241 -6.37 3.73 -6.22
C GLY A 241 -7.25 2.94 -7.18
N ARG A 242 -6.82 2.82 -8.43
CA ARG A 242 -7.47 2.02 -9.47
C ARG A 242 -6.87 0.63 -9.53
N GLY A 243 -7.71 -0.38 -9.70
CA GLY A 243 -7.24 -1.73 -9.93
C GLY A 243 -6.62 -1.87 -11.32
N GLY A 244 -5.50 -2.57 -11.40
CA GLY A 244 -4.86 -2.96 -12.67
C GLY A 244 -5.53 -4.15 -13.34
N THR A 245 -4.82 -4.71 -14.32
CA THR A 245 -5.21 -5.95 -15.00
C THR A 245 -4.23 -7.06 -14.65
N MET A 246 -4.76 -8.21 -14.21
CA MET A 246 -4.00 -9.45 -14.09
C MET A 246 -4.42 -10.41 -15.21
N GLN A 247 -3.50 -10.68 -16.14
CA GLN A 247 -3.71 -11.64 -17.22
C GLN A 247 -3.03 -12.96 -16.86
N VAL A 248 -3.74 -14.07 -16.98
CA VAL A 248 -3.21 -15.41 -16.71
C VAL A 248 -3.40 -16.26 -17.95
N TYR A 249 -2.32 -16.51 -18.67
CA TYR A 249 -2.26 -17.42 -19.80
C TYR A 249 -1.77 -18.77 -19.32
N TYR A 250 -2.50 -19.84 -19.64
CA TYR A 250 -2.11 -21.19 -19.27
C TYR A 250 -2.30 -22.20 -20.41
N HIS A 251 -1.43 -23.20 -20.51
CA HIS A 251 -1.53 -24.23 -21.56
C HIS A 251 -2.29 -25.49 -21.07
N SER A 252 -1.99 -25.97 -19.87
CA SER A 252 -2.69 -27.08 -19.21
C SER A 252 -3.07 -26.74 -17.76
N ILE A 253 -4.09 -27.43 -17.25
CA ILE A 253 -4.56 -27.32 -15.88
C ILE A 253 -4.84 -28.72 -15.34
N ALA A 254 -4.34 -29.03 -14.15
CA ALA A 254 -4.60 -30.32 -13.50
C ALA A 254 -6.08 -30.45 -13.13
N SER A 255 -6.60 -31.68 -13.15
CA SER A 255 -8.05 -31.97 -13.04
C SER A 255 -8.70 -31.54 -11.72
N ASN A 256 -7.92 -31.35 -10.65
CA ASN A 256 -8.38 -30.94 -9.33
C ASN A 256 -8.04 -29.48 -8.99
N THR A 257 -7.62 -28.68 -9.98
CA THR A 257 -7.24 -27.28 -9.77
C THR A 257 -8.48 -26.43 -9.48
N GLN A 258 -8.40 -25.59 -8.46
CA GLN A 258 -9.42 -24.59 -8.13
C GLN A 258 -8.85 -23.20 -8.35
N LEU A 259 -9.52 -22.41 -9.19
CA LEU A 259 -9.14 -21.02 -9.46
C LEU A 259 -10.24 -20.10 -8.94
N THR A 260 -9.84 -19.10 -8.14
CA THR A 260 -10.74 -18.06 -7.65
C THR A 260 -10.15 -16.68 -7.93
N THR A 261 -11.01 -15.65 -7.94
CA THR A 261 -10.59 -14.28 -8.26
C THR A 261 -11.16 -13.27 -7.28
N GLU A 262 -10.40 -12.22 -6.96
CA GLU A 262 -10.83 -11.11 -6.09
C GLU A 262 -10.45 -9.75 -6.69
N THR A 263 -11.42 -8.85 -6.83
CA THR A 263 -11.21 -7.53 -7.48
C THR A 263 -12.01 -6.42 -6.78
N PRO A 264 -11.71 -6.08 -5.52
CA PRO A 264 -12.39 -5.00 -4.82
C PRO A 264 -12.07 -3.64 -5.46
N ILE A 265 -12.90 -2.64 -5.14
CA ILE A 265 -12.64 -1.24 -5.49
C ILE A 265 -11.68 -0.59 -4.47
N GLY A 266 -10.86 0.36 -4.93
CA GLY A 266 -10.04 1.18 -4.04
C GLY A 266 -10.93 2.10 -3.21
N GLN A 267 -10.83 2.02 -1.88
CA GLN A 267 -11.62 2.88 -1.00
C GLN A 267 -10.96 4.25 -0.86
N GLY A 268 -11.74 5.32 -0.96
CA GLY A 268 -11.28 6.66 -0.61
C GLY A 268 -11.10 6.80 0.90
N GLY A 269 -10.20 7.68 1.31
CA GLY A 269 -9.95 8.01 2.70
C GLY A 269 -11.07 8.84 3.30
N VAL A 270 -11.27 8.72 4.61
CA VAL A 270 -12.20 9.59 5.34
C VAL A 270 -11.63 11.01 5.46
N GLY A 271 -12.48 12.04 5.44
CA GLY A 271 -12.06 13.41 5.74
C GLY A 271 -11.79 13.60 7.23
N GLY A 272 -10.84 14.48 7.57
CA GLY A 272 -10.52 14.83 8.95
C GLY A 272 -11.58 15.72 9.58
N GLU A 273 -11.75 15.64 10.90
CA GLU A 273 -12.69 16.49 11.62
C GLU A 273 -12.19 17.93 11.71
N GLY A 274 -13.10 18.90 11.70
CA GLY A 274 -12.79 20.29 11.99
C GLY A 274 -12.41 20.51 13.46
N GLY A 275 -11.45 21.39 13.70
CA GLY A 275 -11.00 21.75 15.03
C GLY A 275 -12.09 22.44 15.85
N ARG A 276 -12.11 22.19 17.16
CA ARG A 276 -13.05 22.86 18.07
C ARG A 276 -12.69 24.34 18.23
N PRO A 277 -13.66 25.24 18.45
CA PRO A 277 -13.37 26.63 18.76
C PRO A 277 -12.69 26.76 20.12
N GLY A 278 -11.88 27.81 20.26
CA GLY A 278 -11.32 28.26 21.53
C GLY A 278 -12.39 28.92 22.38
N ILE A 279 -12.32 28.68 23.69
CA ILE A 279 -13.23 29.31 24.67
C ILE A 279 -12.87 30.78 24.90
N PRO A 280 -13.85 31.65 25.19
CA PRO A 280 -13.57 33.05 25.51
C PRO A 280 -12.77 33.18 26.80
N GLY A 281 -11.98 34.25 26.88
CA GLY A 281 -11.35 34.71 28.12
C GLY A 281 -12.33 35.42 29.02
N LEU A 282 -12.13 35.30 30.33
CA LEU A 282 -12.97 35.96 31.33
C LEU A 282 -12.69 37.47 31.39
N GLY A 283 -13.71 38.30 31.54
CA GLY A 283 -13.60 39.77 31.59
C GLY A 283 -14.90 40.48 31.96
N HIS A 284 -14.92 41.81 31.82
CA HIS A 284 -16.15 42.60 31.95
C HIS A 284 -16.36 43.54 30.74
N PRO A 285 -17.00 43.05 29.65
CA PRO A 285 -17.54 41.69 29.45
C PRO A 285 -16.48 40.61 29.15
N ASP A 286 -16.88 39.35 29.21
CA ASP A 286 -16.11 38.21 28.67
C ASP A 286 -15.86 38.38 27.16
N GLY A 287 -14.85 37.67 26.66
CA GLY A 287 -14.61 37.58 25.23
C GLY A 287 -15.69 36.79 24.48
N SER A 288 -15.55 36.72 23.16
CA SER A 288 -16.43 35.87 22.33
C SER A 288 -15.84 34.47 22.09
N LEU A 289 -16.70 33.48 21.86
CA LEU A 289 -16.29 32.14 21.44
C LEU A 289 -15.73 32.19 20.02
N GLY A 290 -14.71 31.38 19.73
CA GLY A 290 -14.29 31.16 18.35
C GLY A 290 -15.30 30.38 17.51
N TYR A 291 -15.02 30.21 16.22
CA TYR A 291 -15.80 29.35 15.34
C TYR A 291 -15.18 27.94 15.22
N PRO A 292 -15.99 26.87 15.13
CA PRO A 292 -15.47 25.55 14.80
C PRO A 292 -14.89 25.53 13.38
N GLY A 293 -13.89 24.68 13.16
CA GLY A 293 -13.40 24.37 11.82
C GLY A 293 -14.38 23.52 11.04
N SER A 294 -14.28 23.55 9.71
CA SER A 294 -15.04 22.65 8.82
C SER A 294 -14.40 21.26 8.79
N ASN A 295 -15.23 20.21 8.69
CA ASN A 295 -14.74 18.87 8.38
C ASN A 295 -14.21 18.79 6.94
N GLY A 296 -13.20 17.96 6.72
CA GLY A 296 -12.71 17.61 5.39
C GLY A 296 -13.68 16.71 4.63
N SER A 297 -13.59 16.72 3.31
CA SER A 297 -14.37 15.83 2.45
C SER A 297 -13.81 14.41 2.48
N VAL A 298 -14.69 13.42 2.30
CA VAL A 298 -14.29 12.04 2.00
C VAL A 298 -13.66 11.99 0.61
N GLY A 299 -12.57 11.22 0.46
CA GLY A 299 -11.90 11.00 -0.81
C GLY A 299 -12.75 10.15 -1.76
N PRO A 300 -12.64 10.34 -3.08
CA PRO A 300 -13.39 9.54 -4.05
C PRO A 300 -12.93 8.08 -4.02
N GLN A 301 -13.86 7.17 -4.31
CA GLN A 301 -13.53 5.76 -4.55
C GLN A 301 -12.74 5.61 -5.86
N GLY A 302 -11.85 4.64 -5.89
CA GLY A 302 -11.16 4.19 -7.10
C GLY A 302 -12.02 3.23 -7.92
N SER A 303 -11.38 2.48 -8.81
CA SER A 303 -12.04 1.49 -9.66
C SER A 303 -11.58 0.07 -9.34
N ALA A 304 -12.45 -0.92 -9.57
CA ALA A 304 -12.06 -2.32 -9.52
C ALA A 304 -11.06 -2.65 -10.63
N GLY A 305 -10.22 -3.64 -10.39
CA GLY A 305 -9.34 -4.22 -11.41
C GLY A 305 -10.03 -5.31 -12.22
N SER A 306 -9.25 -6.05 -12.98
CA SER A 306 -9.74 -7.24 -13.69
C SER A 306 -8.74 -8.39 -13.60
N VAL A 307 -9.27 -9.61 -13.51
CA VAL A 307 -8.50 -10.85 -13.66
C VAL A 307 -9.04 -11.58 -14.89
N ILE A 308 -8.16 -11.87 -15.84
CA ILE A 308 -8.50 -12.52 -17.11
C ILE A 308 -7.70 -13.81 -17.20
N ILE A 309 -8.39 -14.96 -17.21
CA ILE A 309 -7.76 -16.29 -17.26
C ILE A 309 -8.06 -16.90 -18.63
N THR A 310 -7.01 -17.19 -19.40
CA THR A 310 -7.09 -17.61 -20.81
C THR A 310 -6.27 -18.87 -21.03
N LYS A 311 -6.90 -19.90 -21.60
CA LYS A 311 -6.18 -21.06 -22.12
C LYS A 311 -5.57 -20.73 -23.47
N VAL A 312 -4.29 -21.03 -23.67
CA VAL A 312 -3.55 -20.79 -24.92
C VAL A 312 -3.04 -22.08 -25.56
#